data_AF-A0A087NAQ7-F1
#
_entry.id   AF-A0A087NAQ7-F1
#
_cell.length_a   1.000
_cell.length_b   1.000
_cell.length_c   1.000
_cell.angle_alpha   90.00
_cell.angle_beta   90.00
_cell.angle_gamma   90.00
#
_symmetry.space_group_name_H-M   'P 1'
#
loop_
_entity.id
_entity.type
_entity.pdbx_description
1 polymer ?
#
loop_
_entity_poly.entity_id
_entity_poly.type
_entity_poly.pdbx_seq_one_letter_code
_entity_poly.pdbx_strand_id
1 'polypeptide(L)' 'MTAIDIDPRAIHMAYIQFSFLHISAHLMVGNALSGEIQDHWFAPAHILGGWTARFALRLWIGVQKGPR' A
#
# COMPACT_ATOMS: atom_id res chain seq x y z
N MET A 1 -4.66 0.92 3.69
CA MET A 1 -5.51 1.38 2.57
C MET A 1 -4.73 1.23 1.27
N THR A 2 -5.41 0.98 0.15
CA THR A 2 -4.80 0.95 -1.18
C THR A 2 -5.58 1.88 -2.11
N ALA A 3 -4.89 2.69 -2.91
CA ALA A 3 -5.53 3.58 -3.88
C ALA A 3 -4.69 3.74 -5.15
N ILE A 4 -5.35 4.07 -6.26
CA ILE A 4 -4.75 4.32 -7.57
C ILE A 4 -5.37 5.57 -8.19
N ASP A 5 -4.56 6.41 -8.81
CA ASP A 5 -5.00 7.58 -9.58
C ASP A 5 -4.08 7.80 -10.80
N ILE A 6 -4.64 8.33 -11.88
CA ILE A 6 -3.89 8.61 -13.11
C ILE A 6 -3.05 9.89 -12.99
N ASP A 7 -3.44 10.83 -12.13
CA ASP A 7 -2.71 12.07 -11.87
C ASP A 7 -1.70 11.88 -10.72
N PRO A 8 -0.38 11.96 -10.99
CA PRO A 8 0.64 11.90 -9.95
C PRO A 8 0.45 12.97 -8.87
N ARG A 9 -0.10 14.15 -9.19
CA ARG A 9 -0.34 15.21 -8.21
C ARG A 9 -1.37 14.79 -7.17
N ALA A 10 -2.43 14.09 -7.57
CA ALA A 10 -3.43 13.54 -6.65
C ALA A 10 -2.78 12.53 -5.68
N ILE A 11 -1.91 11.66 -6.20
CA ILE A 11 -1.14 10.71 -5.38
C ILE A 11 -0.24 11.42 -4.37
N HIS A 12 0.48 12.47 -4.77
CA HIS A 12 1.34 13.22 -3.84
C HIS A 12 0.52 13.95 -2.75
N MET A 13 -0.62 14.55 -3.11
CA MET A 13 -1.50 15.17 -2.10
C MET A 13 -2.00 14.13 -1.10
N ALA A 14 -2.46 12.97 -1.57
CA ALA A 14 -2.91 11.88 -0.72
C ALA A 14 -1.78 11.34 0.17
N TYR A 15 -0.56 11.19 -0.37
CA TYR A 15 0.62 10.77 0.38
C TYR A 15 0.89 11.68 1.57
N ILE A 16 0.86 13.00 1.36
CA ILE A 16 1.06 14.00 2.42
C ILE A 16 -0.03 13.87 3.48
N GLN A 17 -1.31 13.79 3.08
CA GLN A 17 -2.43 13.67 4.01
C GLN A 17 -2.35 12.40 4.86
N PHE A 18 -2.08 11.25 4.25
CA PHE A 18 -1.95 9.99 4.99
C PHE A 18 -0.72 9.97 5.89
N SER A 19 0.36 10.63 5.48
CA SER A 19 1.55 10.79 6.33
C SER A 19 1.22 11.57 7.61
N PHE A 20 0.52 12.71 7.50
CA PHE A 20 0.15 13.53 8.65
C PHE A 20 -0.88 12.87 9.57
N LEU A 21 -1.82 12.11 9.00
CA LEU A 21 -2.80 11.35 9.77
C LEU A 21 -2.24 10.05 10.36
N HIS A 22 -0.97 9.72 10.07
CA HIS A 22 -0.33 8.47 10.47
C HIS A 22 -1.13 7.22 10.00
N ILE A 23 -1.71 7.30 8.80
CA ILE A 23 -2.50 6.22 8.20
C ILE A 23 -1.60 5.38 7.28
N SER A 24 -1.63 4.07 7.46
CA SER A 24 -0.93 3.11 6.59
C SER A 24 -1.61 3.00 5.21
N ALA A 25 -0.92 3.43 4.15
CA ALA A 25 -1.44 3.46 2.78
C ALA A 25 -0.40 3.02 1.72
N HIS A 26 -0.89 2.35 0.67
CA HIS A 26 -0.20 2.03 -0.57
C HIS A 26 -0.90 2.75 -1.73
N LEU A 27 -0.22 3.72 -2.32
CA LEU A 27 -0.73 4.57 -3.38
C LEU A 27 -0.03 4.23 -4.69
N MET A 28 -0.74 4.26 -5.81
CA MET A 28 -0.19 3.92 -7.13
C MET A 28 -0.54 4.99 -8.16
N VAL A 29 0.44 5.40 -8.96
CA VAL A 29 0.18 6.22 -10.15
C VAL A 29 -0.12 5.25 -11.29
N GLY A 30 -1.31 5.35 -11.90
CA GLY A 30 -1.71 4.42 -12.95
C GLY A 30 -3.15 4.59 -13.42
N ASN A 31 -3.47 3.93 -14.54
CA ASN A 31 -4.83 3.92 -15.08
C ASN A 31 -5.59 2.71 -14.53
N ALA A 32 -6.48 2.98 -13.58
CA ALA A 32 -7.29 1.97 -12.91
C ALA A 32 -8.20 1.14 -13.83
N LEU A 33 -8.60 1.66 -15.00
CA LEU A 33 -9.43 0.94 -15.96
C LEU A 33 -8.62 -0.07 -16.78
N SER A 34 -7.41 0.32 -17.18
CA SER A 34 -6.49 -0.56 -17.93
C SER A 34 -5.69 -1.51 -17.04
N GLY A 35 -5.53 -1.18 -15.75
CA GLY A 35 -4.65 -1.89 -14.82
C GLY A 35 -3.18 -1.51 -14.92
N GLU A 36 -2.79 -0.61 -15.83
CA GLU A 36 -1.40 -0.15 -15.95
C GLU A 36 -0.99 0.69 -14.73
N ILE A 37 0.14 0.31 -14.13
CA ILE A 37 0.75 1.01 -13.00
C ILE A 37 2.12 1.49 -13.41
N GLN A 38 2.38 2.77 -13.14
CA GLN A 38 3.63 3.45 -13.47
C GLN A 38 4.53 3.57 -12.24
N ASP A 39 3.95 3.82 -11.06
CA ASP A 39 4.73 4.05 -9.84
C ASP A 39 3.98 3.67 -8.56
N HIS A 40 4.73 3.41 -7.48
CA HIS A 40 4.21 3.00 -6.17
C HIS A 40 4.76 3.85 -5.02
N TRP A 41 3.86 4.33 -4.18
CA TRP A 41 4.16 5.21 -3.05
C TRP A 41 3.59 4.64 -1.76
N PHE A 42 4.46 4.36 -0.78
CA PHE A 42 4.07 3.81 0.51
C PHE A 42 4.16 4.88 1.60
N ALA A 43 3.03 5.19 2.25
CA ALA A 43 3.02 6.17 3.33
C ALA A 43 3.96 5.74 4.48
N PRO A 44 4.61 6.67 5.21
CA PRO A 44 5.58 6.33 6.25
C PRO A 44 5.02 5.40 7.33
N ALA A 45 3.76 5.60 7.74
CA ALA A 45 3.09 4.71 8.70
C ALA A 45 2.90 3.27 8.18
N HIS A 46 2.88 3.07 6.85
CA HIS A 46 2.87 1.75 6.23
C HIS A 46 4.19 1.02 6.48
N ILE A 47 5.31 1.74 6.33
CA ILE A 47 6.66 1.19 6.49
C ILE A 47 7.01 1.04 7.98
N LEU A 48 6.84 2.11 8.76
CA LEU A 48 7.18 2.18 10.19
C LEU A 48 6.30 1.28 11.06
N GLY A 49 5.05 1.04 10.65
CA GLY A 49 4.15 0.09 11.31
C GLY A 49 4.53 -1.39 11.09
N GLY A 50 5.62 -1.67 10.38
CA GLY A 50 6.07 -3.03 10.11
C GLY A 50 5.08 -3.85 9.29
N TRP A 51 4.24 -3.22 8.47
CA TRP A 51 3.19 -3.92 7.72
C TRP A 51 3.78 -4.98 6.79
N THR A 52 4.94 -4.72 6.18
CA THR A 52 5.68 -5.70 5.38
C THR A 52 6.01 -6.96 6.19
N ALA A 53 6.49 -6.80 7.42
CA ALA A 53 6.77 -7.91 8.33
C ALA A 53 5.48 -8.62 8.79
N ARG A 54 4.38 -7.89 9.02
CA ARG A 54 3.08 -8.46 9.37
C ARG A 54 2.49 -9.30 8.23
N PHE A 55 2.63 -8.86 6.98
CA PHE A 55 2.22 -9.64 5.82
C PHE A 55 3.09 -10.89 5.64
N ALA A 56 4.41 -10.77 5.79
CA ALA A 56 5.31 -11.92 5.74
C ALA A 56 4.98 -12.96 6.82
N LEU A 57 4.72 -12.51 8.05
CA LEU A 57 4.32 -13.38 9.17
C LEU A 57 2.96 -14.06 8.91
N ARG A 58 1.98 -13.32 8.38
CA ARG A 58 0.66 -13.85 8.02
C ARG A 58 0.76 -14.94 6.94
N LEU A 59 1.58 -14.73 5.92
CA LEU A 59 1.83 -15.71 4.85
C LEU A 59 2.52 -16.95 5.40
N TRP A 60 3.55 -16.77 6.24
CA TRP A 60 4.26 -17.90 6.85
C TRP A 60 3.36 -18.75 7.76
N ILE A 61 2.52 -18.12 8.59
CA ILE A 61 1.53 -18.83 9.41
C ILE A 61 0.48 -19.55 8.54
N GLY A 62 0.08 -18.93 7.42
CA GLY A 62 -0.82 -19.56 6.44
C GLY A 62 -0.21 -20.80 5.80
N VAL A 63 1.10 -20.80 5.52
CA VAL A 63 1.83 -21.97 5.02
C VAL A 63 1.92 -23.09 6.06
N GLN A 64 2.05 -22.75 7.35
CA GLN A 64 2.10 -23.75 8.44
C GLN A 64 0.74 -24.39 8.74
N LYS A 65 -0.37 -23.69 8.46
CA LYS A 65 -1.71 -24.28 8.49
C LYS A 65 -2.04 -24.91 7.13
N GLY A 66 -1.50 -26.11 6.91
CA GLY A 66 -1.92 -26.97 5.81
C GLY A 66 -3.45 -27.16 5.74
N PRO A 67 -4.00 -27.53 4.57
CA PRO A 67 -5.43 -27.69 4.40
C PRO A 67 -5.95 -28.73 5.40
N ARG A 68 -6.98 -28.37 6.17
CA ARG A 68 -7.79 -29.36 6.87
C ARG A 68 -8.65 -30.09 5.85
#